data_AF-A0A8C1WFA9-F1
#
_entry.id   AF-A0A8C1WFA9-F1
#
_cell.length_a   1.000
_cell.length_b   1.000
_cell.length_c   1.000
_cell.angle_alpha   90.00
_cell.angle_beta   90.00
_cell.angle_gamma   90.00
#
_symmetry.space_group_name_H-M   'P 1'
#
loop_
_entity.id
_entity.type
_entity.pdbx_description
1 polymer ?
#
loop_
_entity_poly.entity_id
_entity_poly.type
_entity_poly.pdbx_seq_one_letter_code
_entity_poly.pdbx_strand_id
1 'polypeptide(L)' 'MISVNRTAVLSCRVIEQNKKGYDQARGRTRVNIGEAFQRWTELKEREGLELDAEVALFLLDRWVTLILRK' A
#
# COMPACT_ATOMS: atom_id res chain seq x y z
N MET A 1 -6.41 39.01 16.73
CA MET A 1 -5.28 38.06 16.82
C MET A 1 -5.81 36.73 17.33
N ILE A 2 -5.90 35.70 16.49
CA ILE A 2 -6.39 34.38 16.91
C ILE A 2 -5.27 33.70 17.69
N SER A 3 -5.36 33.72 19.03
CA SER A 3 -4.46 32.96 19.90
C SER A 3 -4.84 31.49 19.79
N VAL A 4 -4.15 30.75 18.92
CA VAL A 4 -4.30 29.30 18.85
C VAL A 4 -3.72 28.72 20.14
N ASN A 5 -4.57 28.11 20.97
CA ASN A 5 -4.19 27.61 22.28
C ASN A 5 -3.02 26.60 22.16
N ARG A 6 -1.97 26.74 23.00
CA ARG A 6 -0.77 25.87 23.02
C ARG A 6 -1.11 24.38 23.01
N THR A 7 -2.20 23.97 23.66
CA THR A 7 -2.67 22.58 23.72
C THR A 7 -3.14 22.07 22.35
N ALA A 8 -3.81 22.91 21.56
CA ALA A 8 -4.24 22.56 20.21
C ALA A 8 -3.04 22.45 19.24
N VAL A 9 -2.03 23.32 19.39
CA VAL A 9 -0.78 23.26 18.61
C VAL A 9 0.03 21.99 18.92
N LEU A 10 0.09 21.59 20.20
CA LEU A 10 0.72 20.33 20.62
C LEU A 10 -0.03 19.11 20.08
N SER A 11 -1.36 19.11 20.14
CA SER A 11 -2.20 18.03 19.58
C SER A 11 -1.99 17.85 18.07
N CYS A 12 -2.00 18.94 17.28
CA CYS A 12 -1.73 18.88 15.85
C CYS A 12 -0.33 18.33 15.53
N ARG A 13 0.70 18.76 16.27
CA ARG A 13 2.08 18.26 16.11
C ARG A 13 2.21 16.78 16.42
N VAL A 14 1.55 16.28 17.47
CA VAL A 14 1.56 14.86 17.81
C VAL A 14 0.88 14.04 16.70
N ILE A 15 -0.22 14.53 16.14
CA ILE A 15 -0.91 13.88 15.00
C ILE A 15 -0.01 13.85 13.76
N GLU A 16 0.71 14.93 13.44
CA GLU A 16 1.65 14.99 12.32
C GLU A 16 2.84 14.05 12.49
N GLN A 17 3.42 13.99 13.69
CA GLN A 17 4.54 13.08 14.02
C GLN A 17 4.11 11.61 13.88
N ASN A 18 2.93 11.26 14.38
CA ASN A 18 2.38 9.92 14.24
C ASN A 18 2.07 9.58 12.78
N LYS A 19 1.49 10.51 12.01
CA LYS A 19 1.28 10.35 10.57
C LYS A 19 2.59 10.10 9.82
N LYS A 20 3.65 10.84 10.12
CA LYS A 20 4.98 10.62 9.52
C LYS A 20 5.52 9.22 9.79
N GLY A 21 5.39 8.71 11.02
CA GLY A 21 5.81 7.34 11.35
C GLY A 21 5.02 6.28 10.58
N TYR A 22 3.69 6.45 10.50
CA TYR A 22 2.81 5.55 9.74
C TYR A 22 3.09 5.60 8.23
N ASP A 23 3.29 6.79 7.67
CA ASP A 23 3.61 6.97 6.25
C ASP A 23 4.99 6.39 5.92
N GLN A 24 5.96 6.53 6.82
CA GLN A 24 7.30 5.95 6.65
C GLN A 24 7.28 4.42 6.74
N ALA A 25 6.46 3.83 7.61
CA ALA A 25 6.23 2.39 7.66
C ALA A 25 5.53 1.88 6.39
N ARG A 26 4.48 2.58 5.93
CA ARG A 26 3.75 2.26 4.68
C ARG A 26 4.62 2.42 3.44
N GLY A 27 5.55 3.39 3.44
CA GLY A 27 6.49 3.58 2.34
C GLY A 27 7.36 2.36 2.04
N ARG A 28 7.62 1.51 3.05
CA ARG A 28 8.40 0.27 2.88
C ARG A 28 7.61 -0.85 2.21
N THR A 29 6.28 -0.83 2.30
CA THR A 29 5.40 -1.88 1.77
C THR A 29 4.56 -1.41 0.58
N ARG A 30 4.72 -0.16 0.14
CA ARG A 30 3.95 0.43 -0.94
C ARG A 30 4.55 0.05 -2.29
N VAL A 31 3.78 -0.69 -3.09
CA VAL A 31 4.09 -0.96 -4.49
C VAL A 31 3.28 0.03 -5.34
N ASN A 32 3.97 0.82 -6.17
CA ASN A 32 3.30 1.71 -7.11
C ASN A 32 3.01 0.93 -8.40
N ILE A 33 1.73 0.62 -8.64
CA ILE A 33 1.31 -0.19 -9.79
C ILE A 33 1.28 0.64 -11.10
N GLY A 34 0.92 1.93 -11.02
CA GLY A 34 1.01 2.86 -12.16
C GLY A 34 0.30 2.35 -13.42
N GLU A 35 1.02 2.30 -14.54
CA GLU A 35 0.51 1.83 -15.84
C GLU A 35 0.03 0.37 -15.83
N ALA A 36 0.50 -0.44 -14.88
CA ALA A 36 0.07 -1.83 -14.75
C ALA A 36 -1.31 -1.98 -14.07
N PHE A 37 -1.92 -0.88 -13.60
CA PHE A 37 -3.15 -0.93 -12.79
C PHE A 37 -4.31 -1.57 -13.55
N GLN A 38 -4.48 -1.23 -14.82
CA GLN A 38 -5.52 -1.84 -15.63
C GLN A 38 -5.34 -3.36 -15.74
N ARG A 39 -4.13 -3.81 -16.09
CA ARG A 39 -3.79 -5.24 -16.21
C ARG A 39 -3.94 -5.98 -14.88
N TRP A 40 -3.65 -5.31 -13.78
CA TRP A 40 -3.81 -5.84 -12.42
C TRP A 40 -5.28 -6.07 -12.09
N THR A 41 -6.15 -5.11 -12.37
CA THR A 41 -7.60 -5.22 -12.16
C THR A 41 -8.23 -6.27 -13.05
N GLU A 42 -7.85 -6.30 -14.33
CA GLU A 42 -8.32 -7.35 -15.27
C GLU A 42 -7.93 -8.75 -14.79
N LEU A 43 -6.70 -8.93 -14.29
CA LEU A 43 -6.25 -10.20 -13.73
C LEU A 43 -7.04 -10.56 -12.47
N LYS A 44 -7.26 -9.59 -11.59
CA LYS A 44 -8.02 -9.75 -10.36
C LYS A 44 -9.45 -10.24 -10.64
N GLU A 45 -10.16 -9.58 -11.55
CA GLU A 45 -11.52 -9.96 -11.94
C GLU A 45 -11.56 -11.34 -12.61
N ARG A 46 -10.62 -11.60 -13.52
CA ARG A 46 -10.57 -12.86 -14.26
C ARG A 46 -10.37 -14.08 -13.37
N GLU A 47 -9.49 -13.96 -12.38
CA GLU A 47 -9.18 -15.05 -11.44
C GLU A 47 -10.09 -15.06 -10.21
N GLY A 48 -11.03 -14.11 -10.11
CA GLY A 48 -12.00 -14.01 -9.01
C GLY A 48 -11.38 -13.65 -7.67
N LEU A 49 -10.31 -12.84 -7.68
CA LEU A 49 -9.57 -12.46 -6.48
C LEU A 49 -10.17 -11.20 -5.85
N GLU A 50 -10.29 -11.17 -4.53
CA GLU A 50 -10.95 -10.07 -3.81
C GLU A 50 -9.93 -9.00 -3.38
N LEU A 51 -8.70 -9.38 -3.09
CA LEU A 51 -7.66 -8.52 -2.55
C LEU A 51 -6.44 -8.43 -3.48
N ASP A 52 -5.81 -7.27 -3.52
CA ASP A 52 -4.56 -7.07 -4.28
C ASP A 52 -3.42 -7.94 -3.74
N ALA A 53 -3.43 -8.25 -2.45
CA ALA A 53 -2.48 -9.19 -1.86
C ALA A 53 -2.60 -10.60 -2.49
N GLU A 54 -3.80 -11.03 -2.85
CA GLU A 54 -4.02 -12.34 -3.48
C GLU A 54 -3.51 -12.36 -4.92
N VAL A 55 -3.70 -11.25 -5.65
CA VAL A 55 -3.12 -11.07 -6.99
C VAL A 55 -1.59 -11.15 -6.93
N ALA A 56 -0.98 -10.51 -5.92
CA ALA A 56 0.46 -10.57 -5.70
C ALA A 56 0.95 -12.00 -5.41
N LEU A 57 0.27 -12.72 -4.51
CA LEU A 57 0.59 -14.12 -4.18
C LEU A 57 0.44 -15.04 -5.40
N PHE A 58 -0.66 -14.91 -6.13
CA PHE A 58 -0.91 -15.67 -7.36
C PHE A 58 0.22 -15.49 -8.38
N LEU A 59 0.67 -14.25 -8.59
CA LEU A 59 1.78 -13.95 -9.51
C LEU A 59 3.10 -14.56 -9.02
N LEU A 60 3.38 -14.51 -7.72
CA LEU A 60 4.58 -15.12 -7.13
C LEU A 60 4.58 -16.65 -7.29
N ASP A 61 3.46 -17.30 -6.99
CA ASP A 61 3.33 -18.76 -7.08
C ASP A 61 3.49 -19.25 -8.52
N ARG A 62 2.91 -18.54 -9.49
CA ARG A 62 3.07 -18.82 -10.92
C ARG A 62 4.53 -18.68 -11.36
N TRP A 63 5.21 -17.61 -10.93
CA TRP A 63 6.61 -17.38 -11.27
C TRP A 63 7.55 -18.44 -10.68
N VAL A 64 7.41 -18.75 -9.39
CA VAL A 64 8.19 -19.79 -8.72
C VAL A 64 7.96 -21.15 -9.37
N THR A 65 6.71 -21.49 -9.66
CA THR A 65 6.37 -22.75 -10.34
C THR A 65 6.97 -22.83 -11.74
N LEU A 66 7.02 -21.73 -12.49
CA LEU A 66 7.63 -21.69 -13.82
C LEU A 66 9.16 -21.83 -13.77
N ILE A 67 9.81 -21.28 -12.74
CA ILE A 67 11.25 -21.41 -12.53
C ILE A 67 11.62 -22.86 -12.17
N LEU A 68 10.84 -23.51 -11.30
CA LEU A 68 11.10 -24.87 -10.83
C LEU A 68 10.78 -25.97 -11.85
N ARG A 69 10.12 -25.63 -12.96
CA ARG A 69 9.78 -26.57 -14.05
C ARG A 69 10.75 -26.50 -15.24
N LYS A 70 11.78 -25.65 -15.17
CA LYS A 70 12.91 -25.66 -16.09
C LYS A 70 14.05 -26.49 -15.52
#